data_AF-A0A934SEK8-F1
#
_entry.id   AF-A0A934SEK8-F1
#
_cell.length_a   1.000
_cell.length_b   1.000
_cell.length_c   1.000
_cell.angle_alpha   90.00
_cell.angle_beta   90.00
_cell.angle_gamma   90.00
#
_symmetry.space_group_name_H-M   'P 1'
#
loop_
_entity.id
_entity.type
_entity.pdbx_description
1 polymer ?
#
loop_
_entity_poly.entity_id
_entity_poly.type
_entity_poly.pdbx_seq_one_letter_code
_entity_poly.pdbx_strand_id
1 'polypeptide(L)'
;MESYHGTSSANAAALTSGVIDVTLGGGELGRGFYSGEHLHEAKAWAFHTSGDRTSNVVKLATEDDQVEALDLKLMDAGSAGLARYRIRTAGETRTFVFGHDMIWSPIVGSEKVSGDQYKWESDTSALLLNDSARTTREVV
;
A
#
# COMPACT_ATOMS: atom_id res chain seq x y z
N MET A 1 12.99 -4.63 -2.63
CA MET A 1 12.19 -3.49 -2.16
C MET A 1 11.54 -3.85 -0.84
N GLU A 2 11.79 -3.07 0.21
CA GLU A 2 11.08 -3.22 1.49
C GLU A 2 9.96 -2.18 1.60
N SER A 3 8.80 -2.59 2.10
CA SER A 3 7.69 -1.69 2.38
C SER A 3 6.84 -2.17 3.56
N TYR A 4 6.00 -1.29 4.11
CA TYR A 4 5.27 -1.52 5.35
C TYR A 4 3.78 -1.22 5.17
N HIS A 5 2.91 -2.15 5.60
CA HIS A 5 1.46 -1.99 5.63
C HIS A 5 0.96 -1.91 7.07
N GLY A 6 0.40 -0.77 7.47
CA GLY A 6 -0.22 -0.59 8.79
C GLY A 6 -1.69 -1.04 8.81
N THR A 7 -2.06 -1.85 9.79
CA THR A 7 -3.43 -2.39 9.97
C THR A 7 -3.69 -2.78 11.42
N SER A 8 -4.66 -3.65 11.73
CA SER A 8 -4.85 -4.22 13.09
C SER A 8 -4.00 -5.48 13.29
N SER A 9 -3.71 -5.89 14.54
CA SER A 9 -3.01 -7.17 14.82
C SER A 9 -3.64 -8.37 14.13
N ALA A 10 -4.98 -8.45 14.14
CA ALA A 10 -5.71 -9.55 13.53
C ALA A 10 -5.51 -9.59 12.02
N ASN A 11 -5.57 -8.42 11.36
CA ASN A 11 -5.33 -8.33 9.93
C ASN A 11 -3.85 -8.58 9.59
N ALA A 12 -2.92 -8.09 10.40
CA ALA A 12 -1.49 -8.33 10.18
C ALA A 12 -1.17 -9.83 10.23
N ALA A 13 -1.70 -10.55 11.21
CA ALA A 13 -1.58 -12.02 11.30
C ALA A 13 -2.26 -12.74 10.11
N ALA A 14 -3.39 -12.23 9.63
CA ALA A 14 -4.07 -12.77 8.46
C ALA A 14 -3.28 -12.54 7.16
N LEU A 15 -2.59 -11.40 7.02
CA LEU A 15 -1.81 -11.09 5.80
C LEU A 15 -0.51 -11.89 5.72
N THR A 16 0.09 -12.25 6.85
CA THR A 16 1.30 -13.10 6.85
C THR A 16 1.02 -14.57 6.56
N SER A 17 -0.20 -15.05 6.83
CA SER A 17 -0.60 -16.45 6.64
C SER A 17 -1.60 -16.66 5.51
N GLY A 18 -2.21 -15.59 5.00
CA GLY A 18 -3.29 -15.61 4.02
C GLY A 18 -2.95 -14.84 2.74
N VAL A 19 -3.99 -14.57 1.94
CA VAL A 19 -3.86 -13.92 0.63
C VAL A 19 -4.02 -12.41 0.77
N ILE A 20 -3.08 -11.64 0.20
CA ILE A 20 -3.27 -10.20 -0.02
C ILE A 20 -4.23 -10.04 -1.20
N ASP A 21 -5.40 -9.47 -0.94
CA ASP A 21 -6.41 -9.13 -1.94
C ASP A 21 -6.35 -7.64 -2.25
N VAL A 22 -5.83 -7.30 -3.43
CA VAL A 22 -5.68 -5.92 -3.91
C VAL A 22 -7.01 -5.27 -4.30
N THR A 23 -8.09 -6.04 -4.39
CA THR A 23 -9.44 -5.52 -4.67
C THR A 23 -10.14 -5.01 -3.41
N LEU A 24 -9.57 -5.26 -2.22
CA LEU A 24 -10.09 -4.78 -0.96
C LEU A 24 -9.46 -3.44 -0.56
N GLY A 25 -10.19 -2.69 0.25
CA GLY A 25 -9.71 -1.42 0.80
C GLY A 25 -9.84 -0.23 -0.15
N GLY A 26 -9.10 0.82 0.17
CA GLY A 26 -9.16 2.10 -0.52
C GLY A 26 -8.43 3.17 0.27
N GLY A 27 -7.65 3.98 -0.44
CA GLY A 27 -6.81 5.01 0.14
C GLY A 27 -6.93 6.33 -0.61
N GLU A 28 -5.89 7.14 -0.47
CA GLU A 28 -5.80 8.49 -1.05
C GLU A 28 -5.90 8.46 -2.58
N LEU A 29 -5.47 7.36 -3.19
CA LEU A 29 -5.35 7.18 -4.63
C LEU A 29 -6.31 6.10 -5.16
N GLY A 30 -7.40 5.81 -4.44
CA GLY A 30 -8.42 4.84 -4.88
C GLY A 30 -8.22 3.43 -4.31
N ARG A 31 -8.85 2.44 -4.95
CA ARG A 31 -8.86 1.03 -4.53
C ARG A 31 -7.51 0.35 -4.79
N GLY A 32 -7.00 -0.37 -3.81
CA GLY A 32 -5.74 -1.11 -3.89
C GLY A 32 -5.26 -1.54 -2.51
N PHE A 33 -4.26 -2.41 -2.47
CA PHE A 33 -3.47 -2.66 -1.28
C PHE A 33 -2.38 -1.59 -1.17
N TYR A 34 -2.17 -1.02 0.03
CA TYR A 34 -1.24 0.08 0.23
C TYR A 34 -0.10 -0.33 1.16
N SER A 35 1.14 -0.08 0.77
CA SER A 35 2.30 -0.11 1.66
C SER A 35 3.10 1.20 1.51
N GLY A 36 4.07 1.44 2.39
CA GLY A 36 4.94 2.62 2.31
C GLY A 36 6.36 2.35 2.76
N GLU A 37 7.26 3.29 2.49
CA GLU A 37 8.70 3.16 2.76
C GLU A 37 9.01 3.10 4.26
N HIS A 38 8.24 3.80 5.10
CA HIS A 38 8.62 4.05 6.48
C HIS A 38 7.75 3.29 7.50
N LEU A 39 8.41 2.45 8.31
CA LEU A 39 7.77 1.70 9.40
C LEU A 39 7.01 2.61 10.39
N HIS A 40 7.57 3.76 10.75
CA HIS A 40 6.95 4.65 11.73
C HIS A 40 5.63 5.26 11.21
N GLU A 41 5.53 5.51 9.90
CA GLU A 41 4.30 5.97 9.26
C GLU A 41 3.25 4.85 9.21
N ALA A 42 3.65 3.63 8.86
CA ALA A 42 2.77 2.47 8.93
C ALA A 42 2.25 2.22 10.36
N LYS A 43 3.10 2.39 11.39
CA LYS A 43 2.67 2.28 12.81
C LYS A 43 1.70 3.37 13.21
N ALA A 44 1.94 4.61 12.78
CA ALA A 44 1.02 5.73 13.02
C ALA A 44 -0.33 5.46 12.35
N TRP A 45 -0.33 5.03 11.09
CA TRP A 45 -1.54 4.68 10.34
C TRP A 45 -2.33 3.53 11.00
N ALA A 46 -1.64 2.46 11.38
CA ALA A 46 -2.21 1.32 12.09
C ALA A 46 -2.92 1.76 13.39
N PHE A 47 -2.26 2.59 14.20
CA PHE A 47 -2.84 3.15 15.42
C PHE A 47 -4.05 4.04 15.14
N HIS A 48 -3.97 4.90 14.13
CA HIS A 48 -5.08 5.79 13.77
C HIS A 48 -6.32 5.04 13.25
N THR A 49 -6.13 3.94 12.53
CA THR A 49 -7.24 3.19 11.91
C THR A 49 -7.83 2.13 12.82
N SER A 50 -7.02 1.49 13.68
CA SER A 50 -7.45 0.37 14.51
C SER A 50 -7.38 0.62 16.03
N GLY A 51 -6.66 1.65 16.47
CA GLY A 51 -6.34 1.88 17.89
C GLY A 51 -5.27 0.92 18.44
N ASP A 52 -4.78 0.00 17.62
CA ASP A 52 -3.80 -1.01 18.01
C ASP A 52 -2.39 -0.43 18.03
N ARG A 53 -1.58 -0.88 18.99
CA ARG A 53 -0.19 -0.44 19.21
C ARG A 53 0.83 -1.55 19.08
N THR A 54 0.39 -2.80 18.94
CA THR A 54 1.25 -3.97 18.99
C THR A 54 1.02 -4.81 17.74
N SER A 55 2.08 -5.38 17.15
CA SER A 55 1.96 -6.37 16.06
C SER A 55 1.04 -5.95 14.90
N ASN A 56 1.02 -4.66 14.60
CA ASN A 56 0.00 -4.00 13.78
C ASN A 56 0.54 -3.54 12.42
N VAL A 57 1.78 -3.92 12.09
CA VAL A 57 2.40 -3.63 10.79
C VAL A 57 2.90 -4.92 10.17
N VAL A 58 2.69 -5.07 8.87
CA VAL A 58 3.30 -6.11 8.05
C VAL A 58 4.42 -5.48 7.23
N LYS A 59 5.65 -5.97 7.39
CA LYS A 59 6.75 -5.69 6.49
C LYS A 59 6.67 -6.66 5.30
N LEU A 60 6.78 -6.11 4.11
CA LEU A 60 6.89 -6.83 2.84
C LEU A 60 8.31 -6.62 2.31
N ALA A 61 8.99 -7.70 1.95
CA ALA A 61 10.25 -7.62 1.22
C ALA A 61 10.13 -8.42 -0.09
N THR A 62 10.04 -7.69 -1.20
CA THR A 62 9.90 -8.23 -2.56
C THR A 62 11.21 -8.03 -3.32
N GLU A 63 11.63 -8.97 -4.16
CA GLU A 63 12.83 -8.82 -4.98
C GLU A 63 12.71 -7.63 -5.95
N ASP A 64 13.78 -6.81 -6.08
CA ASP A 64 13.73 -5.55 -6.85
C ASP A 64 13.45 -5.78 -8.34
N ASP A 65 14.08 -6.79 -8.95
CA ASP A 65 13.90 -7.14 -10.36
C ASP A 65 12.45 -7.53 -10.68
N GLN A 66 11.75 -8.14 -9.72
CA GLN A 66 10.34 -8.49 -9.88
C GLN A 66 9.44 -7.25 -9.81
N VAL A 67 9.77 -6.26 -8.98
CA VAL A 67 9.05 -4.98 -8.94
C VAL A 67 9.31 -4.17 -10.20
N GLU A 68 10.55 -4.13 -10.68
CA GLU A 68 10.94 -3.43 -11.91
C GLU A 68 10.28 -4.02 -13.17
N ALA A 69 9.89 -5.30 -13.13
CA ALA A 69 9.19 -5.96 -14.21
C ALA A 69 7.69 -5.63 -14.30
N LEU A 70 7.12 -4.97 -13.28
CA LEU A 70 5.71 -4.58 -13.25
C LEU A 70 5.44 -3.36 -14.14
N ASP A 71 4.18 -3.17 -14.54
CA ASP A 71 3.72 -1.90 -15.11
C ASP A 71 3.59 -0.84 -14.00
N LEU A 72 4.59 0.04 -13.91
CA LEU A 72 4.70 1.05 -12.86
C LEU A 72 4.17 2.42 -13.29
N LYS A 73 3.31 3.00 -12.46
CA LYS A 73 2.95 4.42 -12.54
C LYS A 73 3.69 5.22 -11.48
N LEU A 74 4.71 5.97 -11.90
CA LEU A 74 5.39 6.94 -11.04
C LEU A 74 4.61 8.26 -11.00
N MET A 75 4.42 8.82 -9.82
CA MET A 75 3.77 10.12 -9.61
C MET A 75 4.61 11.01 -8.72
N ASP A 76 4.68 12.29 -9.05
CA ASP A 76 5.19 13.32 -8.15
C ASP A 76 4.11 13.81 -7.18
N ALA A 77 4.49 14.62 -6.19
CA ALA A 77 3.56 15.14 -5.19
C ALA A 77 2.41 15.97 -5.80
N GLY A 78 2.67 16.70 -6.89
CA GLY A 78 1.66 17.55 -7.55
C GLY A 78 0.58 16.72 -8.25
N SER A 79 1.00 15.74 -9.04
CA SER A 79 0.12 14.81 -9.75
C SER A 79 -0.63 13.90 -8.77
N ALA A 80 0.02 13.37 -7.74
CA ALA A 80 -0.61 12.58 -6.69
C ALA A 80 -1.65 13.40 -5.91
N GLY A 81 -1.32 14.65 -5.55
CA GLY A 81 -2.24 15.56 -4.87
C GLY A 81 -3.48 15.88 -5.71
N LEU A 82 -3.30 16.12 -7.02
CA LEU A 82 -4.41 16.36 -7.94
C LEU A 82 -5.28 15.11 -8.13
N ALA A 83 -4.68 13.93 -8.26
CA ALA A 83 -5.40 12.66 -8.38
C ALA A 83 -6.23 12.39 -7.13
N ARG A 84 -5.62 12.50 -5.94
CA ARG A 84 -6.32 12.39 -4.65
C ARG A 84 -7.50 13.35 -4.56
N TYR A 85 -7.31 14.61 -4.93
CA TYR A 85 -8.39 15.59 -4.94
C TYR A 85 -9.56 15.11 -5.80
N ARG A 86 -9.30 14.73 -7.06
CA ARG A 86 -10.32 14.27 -8.01
C ARG A 86 -11.07 13.04 -7.52
N ILE A 87 -10.33 12.00 -7.12
CA ILE A 87 -10.89 10.72 -6.62
C ILE A 87 -11.76 10.99 -5.40
N ARG A 88 -11.29 11.80 -4.45
CA ARG A 88 -12.05 12.16 -3.24
C ARG A 88 -13.31 12.96 -3.58
N THR A 89 -13.23 13.95 -4.47
CA THR A 89 -14.40 14.74 -4.87
C THR A 89 -15.44 13.93 -5.63
N ALA A 90 -15.01 12.90 -6.36
CA ALA A 90 -15.90 11.97 -7.05
C ALA A 90 -16.47 10.86 -6.12
N GLY A 91 -15.93 10.71 -4.90
CA GLY A 91 -16.34 9.65 -3.97
C GLY A 91 -15.83 8.25 -4.35
N GLU A 92 -14.76 8.17 -5.15
CA GLU A 92 -14.29 6.92 -5.76
C GLU A 92 -13.10 6.28 -5.02
N THR A 93 -12.88 6.63 -3.75
CA THR A 93 -11.73 6.16 -2.96
C THR A 93 -11.66 4.64 -2.81
N ARG A 94 -12.76 3.91 -3.05
CA ARG A 94 -12.86 2.45 -2.99
C ARG A 94 -13.15 1.78 -4.33
N THR A 95 -13.21 2.53 -5.42
CA THR A 95 -13.59 2.01 -6.74
C THR A 95 -12.62 2.41 -7.85
N PHE A 96 -11.97 3.57 -7.74
CA PHE A 96 -11.02 4.05 -8.73
C PHE A 96 -9.76 3.21 -8.77
N VAL A 97 -9.32 2.85 -9.97
CA VAL A 97 -8.04 2.22 -10.29
C VAL A 97 -7.41 2.99 -11.45
N PHE A 98 -6.07 3.04 -11.50
CA PHE A 98 -5.36 3.68 -12.62
C PHE A 98 -5.15 2.74 -13.81
N GLY A 99 -5.24 1.42 -13.59
CA GLY A 99 -5.02 0.40 -14.61
C GLY A 99 -3.56 0.00 -14.77
N HIS A 100 -2.75 0.15 -13.71
CA HIS A 100 -1.34 -0.26 -13.66
C HIS A 100 -1.15 -1.33 -12.58
N ASP A 101 0.01 -2.00 -12.57
CA ASP A 101 0.29 -3.01 -11.54
C ASP A 101 0.56 -2.36 -10.17
N MET A 102 1.41 -1.32 -10.16
CA MET A 102 1.74 -0.57 -8.96
C MET A 102 1.82 0.94 -9.26
N ILE A 103 1.22 1.73 -8.38
CA ILE A 103 1.41 3.18 -8.34
C ILE A 103 2.44 3.49 -7.26
N TRP A 104 3.54 4.11 -7.68
CA TRP A 104 4.56 4.65 -6.79
C TRP A 104 4.37 6.16 -6.71
N SER A 105 4.10 6.66 -5.52
CA SER A 105 3.85 8.08 -5.32
C SER A 105 4.24 8.52 -3.91
N PRO A 106 4.54 9.80 -3.68
CA PRO A 106 4.59 10.34 -2.33
C PRO A 106 3.25 10.17 -1.60
N ILE A 107 3.30 10.05 -0.27
CA ILE A 107 2.10 10.16 0.57
C ILE A 107 1.52 11.57 0.43
N VAL A 108 0.19 11.69 0.22
CA VAL A 108 -0.46 12.97 -0.08
C VAL A 108 -1.70 13.22 0.77
N GLY A 109 -1.78 14.40 1.38
CA GLY A 109 -2.95 14.78 2.19
C GLY A 109 -2.67 14.88 3.67
N SER A 110 -1.40 14.80 4.07
CA SER A 110 -0.87 15.31 5.33
C SER A 110 0.44 16.05 5.04
N GLU A 111 0.63 17.22 5.63
CA GLU A 111 1.92 17.93 5.60
C GLU A 111 2.93 17.36 6.60
N LYS A 112 2.50 16.42 7.45
CA LYS A 112 3.29 15.85 8.56
C LYS A 112 3.88 14.47 8.26
N VAL A 113 3.53 13.89 7.11
CA VAL A 113 3.91 12.54 6.70
C VAL A 113 4.70 12.70 5.41
N SER A 114 5.87 12.09 5.33
CA SER A 114 6.83 12.29 4.24
C SER A 114 7.48 10.95 3.92
N GLY A 115 7.27 10.49 2.70
CA GLY A 115 7.78 9.20 2.24
C GLY A 115 6.96 8.75 1.03
N ASP A 116 7.43 7.70 0.38
CA ASP A 116 6.70 7.10 -0.73
C ASP A 116 5.72 6.03 -0.24
N GLN A 117 4.57 5.99 -0.90
CA GLN A 117 3.58 4.93 -0.84
C GLN A 117 3.55 4.12 -2.14
N TYR A 118 3.25 2.85 -1.99
CA TYR A 118 3.08 1.88 -3.05
C TYR A 118 1.64 1.37 -3.00
N LYS A 119 0.87 1.70 -4.02
CA LYS A 119 -0.49 1.20 -4.20
C LYS A 119 -0.47 0.08 -5.24
N TRP A 120 -0.77 -1.13 -4.81
CA TRP A 120 -0.85 -2.33 -5.62
C TRP A 120 -2.32 -2.57 -6.00
N GLU A 121 -2.63 -2.69 -7.29
CA GLU A 121 -4.04 -2.71 -7.73
C GLU A 121 -4.37 -3.74 -8.82
N SER A 122 -3.39 -4.47 -9.36
CA SER A 122 -3.61 -5.50 -10.39
C SER A 122 -3.46 -6.93 -9.88
N ASP A 123 -4.02 -7.89 -10.63
CA ASP A 123 -3.82 -9.32 -10.36
C ASP A 123 -2.34 -9.72 -10.43
N THR A 124 -1.55 -9.13 -11.35
CA THR A 124 -0.10 -9.37 -11.45
C THR A 124 0.61 -8.98 -10.16
N SER A 125 0.31 -7.78 -9.64
CA SER A 125 0.89 -7.32 -8.38
C SER A 125 0.44 -8.18 -7.20
N ALA A 126 -0.82 -8.61 -7.18
CA ALA A 126 -1.33 -9.52 -6.16
C ALA A 126 -0.59 -10.87 -6.19
N LEU A 127 -0.37 -11.45 -7.37
CA LEU A 127 0.40 -12.68 -7.52
C LEU A 127 1.83 -12.52 -6.98
N LEU A 128 2.52 -11.45 -7.33
CA LEU A 128 3.88 -11.18 -6.84
C LEU A 128 3.92 -11.04 -5.31
N LEU A 129 2.99 -10.26 -4.74
CA LEU A 129 2.93 -10.08 -3.29
C LEU A 129 2.68 -11.40 -2.57
N ASN A 130 1.92 -12.31 -3.17
CA ASN A 130 1.53 -13.63 -2.63
C ASN A 130 2.52 -14.76 -2.95
N ASP A 131 3.53 -14.52 -3.78
CA ASP A 131 4.57 -15.50 -4.07
C ASP A 131 5.63 -15.51 -2.95
N SER A 132 5.61 -16.54 -2.10
CA SER A 132 6.56 -16.69 -0.99
C SER A 132 8.00 -16.95 -1.42
N ALA A 133 8.25 -17.28 -2.69
CA ALA A 133 9.60 -17.37 -3.24
C ALA A 133 10.17 -16.00 -3.61
N ARG A 134 9.32 -14.98 -3.82
CA ARG A 134 9.68 -13.65 -4.32
C ARG A 134 9.38 -12.51 -3.35
N THR A 135 8.43 -12.73 -2.44
CA THR A 135 7.98 -11.76 -1.43
C THR A 135 7.87 -12.42 -0.06
N THR A 136 8.61 -11.91 0.92
CA THR A 136 8.41 -12.27 2.33
C THR A 136 7.44 -11.32 3.01
N ARG A 137 6.75 -11.82 4.04
CA ARG A 137 5.77 -11.07 4.84
C ARG A 137 5.98 -11.38 6.32
N GLU A 138 6.27 -10.37 7.12
CA GLU A 138 6.50 -10.53 8.54
C GLU A 138 5.81 -9.43 9.36
N VAL A 139 5.34 -9.77 10.55
CA VAL A 139 4.76 -8.78 11.48
C VAL A 139 5.88 -8.08 12.25
N VAL A 140 5.82 -6.75 12.35
CA VAL A 140 6.85 -5.87 12.96
C VAL A 140 6.29 -4.78 13.88
#